data_AF-A0A0F3IJZ3-F1
#
_entry.id   AF-A0A0F3IJZ3-F1
#
_cell.length_a   1.000
_cell.length_b   1.000
_cell.length_c   1.000
_cell.angle_alpha   90.00
_cell.angle_beta   90.00
_cell.angle_gamma   90.00
#
_symmetry.space_group_name_H-M   'P 1'
#
loop_
_entity.id
_entity.type
_entity.pdbx_description
1 polymer ?
#
loop_
_entity_poly.entity_id
_entity_poly.type
_entity_poly.pdbx_seq_one_letter_code
_entity_poly.pdbx_strand_id
1 'polypeptide(L)'
;MNSTIYKRIAKALAAIGMLIVIVIPGEVLHLVLEVLHLIWEYFVELLHLLFEGVEMTLDTVIELLFETDLRSTQIIVFYIIVSIIGYMLYRLCKKIPAWFLRMKAKLLAWYYKKLSDICTYWRNLSMLEKTKLIVMTIGVCYAMIFFSL
;
A
#
# COMPACT_ATOMS: atom_id res chain seq x y z
N MET A 1 22.63 -16.56 -23.62
CA MET A 1 22.26 -17.06 -22.27
C MET A 1 20.73 -17.17 -22.21
N ASN A 2 20.16 -18.35 -21.91
CA ASN A 2 18.84 -18.78 -22.42
C ASN A 2 17.64 -18.32 -21.54
N SER A 3 16.63 -17.68 -22.15
CA SER A 3 15.40 -17.15 -21.50
C SER A 3 14.61 -18.20 -20.68
N THR A 4 14.70 -19.47 -21.07
CA THR A 4 14.08 -20.61 -20.40
C THR A 4 14.68 -20.91 -19.02
N ILE A 5 15.95 -20.62 -18.80
CA ILE A 5 16.63 -20.82 -17.51
C ILE A 5 16.12 -19.79 -16.50
N TYR A 6 16.02 -18.52 -16.89
CA TYR A 6 15.45 -17.46 -16.04
C TYR A 6 14.02 -17.77 -15.59
N LYS A 7 13.16 -18.27 -16.50
CA LYS A 7 11.78 -18.65 -16.15
C LYS A 7 11.72 -19.80 -15.14
N ARG A 8 12.66 -20.75 -15.18
CA ARG A 8 12.72 -21.85 -14.21
C ARG A 8 13.23 -21.39 -12.85
N ILE A 9 14.28 -20.57 -12.84
CA ILE A 9 14.82 -19.96 -11.61
C ILE A 9 13.75 -19.09 -10.94
N ALA A 10 13.05 -18.25 -11.69
CA ALA A 10 11.97 -17.40 -11.15
C ALA A 10 10.82 -18.22 -10.55
N LYS A 11 10.41 -19.32 -11.20
CA LYS A 11 9.39 -20.23 -10.64
C LYS A 11 9.86 -20.95 -9.39
N ALA A 12 11.11 -21.40 -9.36
CA ALA A 12 11.70 -22.03 -8.18
C ALA A 12 11.79 -21.03 -7.00
N LEU A 13 12.23 -19.80 -7.27
CA LEU A 13 12.29 -18.72 -6.28
C LEU A 13 10.89 -18.37 -5.75
N ALA A 14 9.89 -18.28 -6.62
CA ALA A 14 8.51 -18.03 -6.23
C ALA A 14 7.92 -19.18 -5.39
N ALA A 15 8.24 -20.43 -5.71
CA ALA A 15 7.80 -21.59 -4.94
C ALA A 15 8.42 -21.60 -3.53
N ILE A 16 9.72 -21.28 -3.42
CA ILE A 16 10.41 -21.13 -2.14
C ILE A 16 9.80 -19.99 -1.33
N GLY A 17 9.56 -18.82 -1.95
CA GLY A 17 8.89 -17.71 -1.31
C GLY A 17 7.50 -18.07 -0.80
N MET A 18 6.71 -18.81 -1.59
CA MET A 18 5.39 -19.28 -1.19
C MET A 18 5.46 -20.27 0.00
N LEU A 19 6.50 -21.11 0.05
CA LEU A 19 6.73 -22.02 1.16
C LEU A 19 7.09 -21.27 2.44
N ILE A 20 7.94 -20.23 2.36
CA ILE A 20 8.29 -19.36 3.50
C ILE A 20 7.05 -18.66 4.05
N VAL A 21 6.18 -18.13 3.17
CA VAL A 21 4.91 -17.49 3.58
C VAL A 21 3.99 -18.46 4.33
N ILE A 22 3.98 -19.74 3.95
CA ILE A 22 3.14 -20.77 4.60
C ILE A 22 3.74 -21.24 5.93
N VAL A 23 5.07 -21.41 6.00
CA VAL A 23 5.74 -21.94 7.19
C VAL A 23 5.87 -20.89 8.29
N ILE A 24 6.10 -19.62 7.93
CA ILE A 24 6.31 -18.56 8.91
C ILE A 24 5.48 -17.31 8.56
N PRO A 25 4.13 -17.41 8.56
CA PRO A 25 3.26 -16.31 8.16
C PRO A 25 3.38 -15.09 9.09
N GLY A 26 3.67 -15.31 10.38
CA GLY A 26 3.84 -14.25 11.37
C GLY A 26 5.02 -13.33 11.06
N GLU A 27 6.21 -13.89 10.86
CA GLU A 27 7.42 -13.14 10.54
C GLU A 27 7.30 -12.41 9.19
N VAL A 28 6.66 -13.03 8.20
CA VAL A 28 6.43 -12.36 6.90
C VAL A 28 5.50 -11.15 7.08
N LEU A 29 4.40 -11.28 7.83
CA LEU A 29 3.52 -10.16 8.12
C LEU A 29 4.24 -9.07 8.92
N HIS A 30 5.04 -9.46 9.91
CA HIS A 30 5.83 -8.52 10.70
C HIS A 30 6.79 -7.72 9.81
N LEU A 31 7.56 -8.39 8.96
CA LEU A 31 8.50 -7.74 8.03
C LEU A 31 7.78 -6.82 7.03
N VAL A 32 6.62 -7.24 6.51
CA VAL A 32 5.82 -6.38 5.61
C VAL A 32 5.34 -5.13 6.34
N LEU A 33 4.86 -5.25 7.58
CA LEU A 33 4.42 -4.12 8.38
C LEU A 33 5.56 -3.19 8.76
N GLU A 34 6.73 -3.74 9.10
CA GLU A 34 7.93 -2.97 9.43
C GLU A 34 8.44 -2.18 8.22
N VAL A 35 8.51 -2.82 7.04
CA VAL A 35 8.86 -2.13 5.79
C VAL A 35 7.85 -1.02 5.48
N LEU A 36 6.55 -1.28 5.67
CA LEU A 36 5.52 -0.27 5.46
C LEU A 36 5.61 0.89 6.45
N HIS A 37 5.96 0.60 7.71
CA HIS A 37 6.21 1.60 8.74
C HIS A 37 7.41 2.48 8.39
N LEU A 38 8.52 1.88 7.98
CA LEU A 38 9.74 2.58 7.55
C LEU A 38 9.46 3.50 6.35
N ILE A 39 8.74 2.98 5.34
CA ILE A 39 8.32 3.78 4.18
C ILE A 39 7.48 4.98 4.62
N TRP A 40 6.56 4.76 5.57
CA TRP A 40 5.70 5.81 6.09
C TRP A 40 6.48 6.87 6.86
N GLU A 41 7.41 6.45 7.72
CA GLU A 41 8.28 7.35 8.50
C GLU A 41 9.09 8.25 7.58
N TYR A 42 9.84 7.69 6.63
CA TYR A 42 10.61 8.48 5.67
C TYR A 42 9.75 9.37 4.78
N PHE A 43 8.54 8.92 4.43
CA PHE A 43 7.61 9.75 3.66
C PHE A 43 7.17 10.99 4.44
N VAL A 44 6.86 10.84 5.72
CA VAL A 44 6.46 11.96 6.58
C VAL A 44 7.64 12.89 6.83
N GLU A 45 8.83 12.35 7.10
CA GLU A 45 10.06 13.13 7.27
C GLU A 45 10.38 13.95 6.02
N LEU A 46 10.33 13.34 4.84
CA LEU A 46 10.53 14.04 3.57
C LEU A 46 9.52 15.17 3.38
N LEU A 47 8.25 14.93 3.72
CA LEU A 47 7.20 15.94 3.60
C LEU A 47 7.45 17.12 4.56
N HIS A 48 7.93 16.85 5.77
CA HIS A 48 8.32 17.87 6.74
C HIS A 48 9.50 18.71 6.24
N LEU A 49 10.54 18.08 5.70
CA LEU A 49 11.71 18.78 5.16
C LEU A 49 11.36 19.63 3.94
N LEU A 50 10.47 19.15 3.08
CA LEU A 50 9.93 19.94 1.96
C LEU A 50 9.12 21.15 2.46
N PHE A 51 8.32 20.97 3.51
CA PHE A 51 7.56 22.06 4.13
C PHE A 51 8.49 23.14 4.69
N GLU A 52 9.51 22.75 5.46
CA GLU A 52 10.50 23.68 6.03
C GLU A 52 11.27 24.43 4.92
N GLY A 53 11.66 23.74 3.85
CA GLY A 53 12.31 24.37 2.71
C GLY A 53 11.43 25.39 2.00
N VAL A 54 10.12 25.12 1.86
CA VAL A 54 9.15 26.07 1.30
C VAL A 54 8.95 27.27 2.22
N GLU A 55 8.82 27.04 3.54
CA GLU A 55 8.68 28.10 4.54
C GLU A 55 9.87 29.06 4.52
N MET A 56 11.10 28.54 4.61
CA MET A 56 12.33 29.34 4.59
C MET A 56 12.48 30.15 3.30
N THR A 57 12.13 29.55 2.16
CA THR A 57 12.16 30.25 0.87
C THR A 57 11.13 31.38 0.82
N LEU A 58 9.91 31.11 1.29
CA LEU A 58 8.85 32.11 1.33
C LEU A 58 9.16 33.25 2.29
N ASP A 59 9.71 32.96 3.48
CA ASP A 59 10.13 33.98 4.45
C ASP A 59 11.12 34.95 3.81
N THR A 60 12.17 34.42 3.18
CA THR A 60 13.20 35.24 2.51
C THR A 60 12.61 36.09 1.38
N VAL A 61 11.72 35.51 0.56
CA VAL A 61 11.08 36.22 -0.55
C VAL A 61 10.17 37.34 -0.06
N ILE A 62 9.39 37.11 1.00
CA ILE A 62 8.47 38.11 1.53
C ILE A 62 9.23 39.23 2.25
N GLU A 63 10.26 38.89 3.03
CA GLU A 63 11.12 39.89 3.68
C GLU A 63 11.76 40.84 2.65
N LEU A 64 12.29 40.30 1.55
CA LEU A 64 12.88 41.10 0.47
C LEU A 64 11.87 41.94 -0.30
N LEU A 65 10.63 41.45 -0.47
CA LEU A 65 9.60 42.15 -1.25
C LEU A 65 8.89 43.25 -0.47
N PHE A 66 8.72 43.07 0.85
CA PHE A 66 7.90 43.94 1.68
C PHE A 66 8.71 44.73 2.71
N GLU A 67 10.03 44.51 2.83
CA GLU A 67 10.89 45.12 3.85
C GLU A 67 10.27 45.03 5.25
N THR A 68 9.59 43.92 5.53
CA THR A 68 8.80 43.70 6.74
C THR A 68 9.65 43.22 7.89
N ASP A 69 9.22 43.57 9.11
CA ASP A 69 9.78 42.99 10.33
C ASP A 69 9.57 41.47 10.38
N LEU A 70 10.49 40.74 11.00
CA LEU A 70 10.55 39.27 11.04
C LEU A 70 9.22 38.64 11.48
N ARG A 71 8.57 39.26 12.49
CA ARG A 71 7.28 38.79 13.02
C ARG A 71 6.14 38.91 12.01
N SER A 72 6.14 39.97 11.21
CA SER A 72 5.11 40.19 10.19
C SER A 72 5.28 39.24 9.01
N THR A 73 6.52 38.99 8.58
CA THR A 73 6.86 38.03 7.52
C THR A 73 6.34 36.63 7.86
N GLN A 74 6.64 36.14 9.07
CA GLN A 74 6.24 34.80 9.51
C GLN A 74 4.70 34.62 9.52
N ILE A 75 3.95 35.64 9.96
CA ILE A 75 2.48 35.59 9.97
C ILE A 75 1.94 35.50 8.53
N ILE A 76 2.52 36.26 7.60
CA ILE A 76 2.10 36.27 6.19
C ILE A 76 2.39 34.90 5.54
N VAL A 77 3.60 34.36 5.72
CA VAL A 77 4.00 33.05 5.18
C VAL A 77 3.08 31.95 5.71
N PHE A 78 2.80 31.95 7.01
CA PHE A 78 1.87 31.00 7.63
C PHE A 78 0.48 31.04 6.97
N TYR A 79 -0.11 32.23 6.80
CA TYR A 79 -1.43 32.34 6.18
C TYR A 79 -1.45 31.91 4.70
N ILE A 80 -0.37 32.16 3.95
CA ILE A 80 -0.23 31.69 2.56
C ILE A 80 -0.20 30.17 2.52
N ILE A 81 0.67 29.55 3.32
CA ILE A 81 0.82 28.09 3.38
C ILE A 81 -0.49 27.43 3.81
N VAL A 82 -1.13 27.90 4.89
CA VAL A 82 -2.41 27.37 5.37
C VAL A 82 -3.51 27.51 4.30
N SER A 83 -3.55 28.61 3.57
CA SER A 83 -4.54 28.81 2.49
C SER A 83 -4.32 27.83 1.33
N ILE A 84 -3.06 27.60 0.94
CA ILE A 84 -2.70 26.63 -0.12
C ILE A 84 -3.07 25.21 0.32
N ILE A 85 -2.66 24.81 1.54
CA ILE A 85 -2.97 23.48 2.10
C ILE A 85 -4.47 23.30 2.21
N GLY A 86 -5.21 24.30 2.72
CA GLY A 86 -6.66 24.27 2.84
C GLY A 86 -7.36 24.08 1.48
N TYR A 87 -6.90 24.79 0.45
CA TYR A 87 -7.42 24.63 -0.91
C TYR A 87 -7.11 23.25 -1.51
N MET A 88 -5.89 22.74 -1.31
CA MET A 88 -5.50 21.39 -1.75
C MET A 88 -6.35 20.32 -1.05
N LEU A 89 -6.52 20.41 0.27
CA LEU A 89 -7.37 19.52 1.06
C LEU A 89 -8.82 19.58 0.59
N TYR A 90 -9.37 20.77 0.33
CA TYR A 90 -10.72 20.92 -0.20
C TYR A 90 -10.89 20.20 -1.55
N ARG A 91 -9.93 20.36 -2.47
CA ARG A 91 -9.91 19.67 -3.77
C ARG A 91 -9.80 18.16 -3.61
N LEU A 92 -8.98 17.68 -2.67
CA LEU A 92 -8.84 16.27 -2.33
C LEU A 92 -10.15 15.71 -1.78
N CYS A 93 -10.75 16.35 -0.77
CA CYS A 93 -12.04 15.97 -0.19
C CYS A 93 -13.15 15.84 -1.24
N LYS A 94 -13.16 16.70 -2.27
CA LYS A 94 -14.11 16.56 -3.38
C LYS A 94 -13.85 15.36 -4.29
N LYS A 95 -12.59 14.96 -4.47
CA LYS A 95 -12.19 13.85 -5.36
C LYS A 95 -12.21 12.48 -4.67
N ILE A 96 -11.97 12.44 -3.36
CA ILE A 96 -11.95 11.22 -2.54
C ILE A 96 -13.23 10.39 -2.70
N PRO A 97 -14.46 10.90 -2.57
CA PRO A 97 -15.66 10.07 -2.66
C PRO A 97 -15.84 9.47 -4.05
N ALA A 98 -15.57 10.23 -5.12
CA ALA A 98 -15.64 9.73 -6.48
C ALA A 98 -14.56 8.68 -6.78
N TRP A 99 -13.37 8.82 -6.20
CA TRP A 99 -12.31 7.82 -6.33
C TRP A 99 -12.63 6.56 -5.52
N PHE A 100 -13.11 6.72 -4.29
CA PHE A 100 -13.54 5.63 -3.42
C PHE A 100 -14.67 4.81 -4.06
N LEU A 101 -15.71 5.46 -4.60
CA LEU A 101 -16.80 4.76 -5.28
C LEU A 101 -16.31 3.98 -6.51
N ARG A 102 -15.38 4.54 -7.29
CA ARG A 102 -14.78 3.85 -8.43
C ARG A 102 -13.92 2.67 -7.99
N MET A 103 -13.12 2.82 -6.94
CA MET A 103 -12.32 1.73 -6.39
C MET A 103 -13.20 0.63 -5.84
N LYS A 104 -14.22 0.98 -5.05
CA LYS A 104 -15.20 0.03 -4.52
C LYS A 104 -15.90 -0.73 -5.63
N ALA A 105 -16.36 -0.06 -6.68
CA ALA A 105 -17.01 -0.70 -7.82
C ALA A 105 -16.04 -1.67 -8.54
N LYS A 106 -14.78 -1.28 -8.75
CA LYS A 106 -13.75 -2.16 -9.34
C LYS A 106 -13.44 -3.36 -8.45
N LEU A 107 -13.30 -3.15 -7.14
CA LEU A 107 -13.07 -4.20 -6.15
C LEU A 107 -14.23 -5.18 -6.12
N LEU A 108 -15.48 -4.69 -6.08
CA LEU A 108 -16.67 -5.53 -6.13
C LEU A 108 -16.77 -6.30 -7.44
N ALA A 109 -16.56 -5.64 -8.58
CA ALA A 109 -16.59 -6.31 -9.88
C ALA A 109 -15.52 -7.42 -9.98
N TRP A 110 -14.31 -7.15 -9.49
CA TRP A 110 -13.24 -8.14 -9.41
C TRP A 110 -13.61 -9.28 -8.46
N TYR A 111 -14.16 -8.97 -7.29
CA TYR A 111 -14.60 -9.95 -6.30
C TYR A 111 -15.70 -10.87 -6.85
N TYR A 112 -16.76 -10.32 -7.44
CA TYR A 112 -17.85 -11.12 -8.02
C TYR A 112 -17.37 -11.97 -9.20
N LYS A 113 -16.50 -11.42 -10.05
CA LYS A 113 -15.88 -12.20 -11.14
C LYS A 113 -15.08 -13.37 -10.56
N LYS A 114 -14.22 -13.10 -9.57
CA LYS A 114 -13.38 -14.13 -8.96
C LYS A 114 -14.20 -15.19 -8.22
N LEU A 115 -15.26 -14.77 -7.53
CA LEU A 115 -16.20 -15.68 -6.87
C LEU A 115 -16.91 -16.57 -7.90
N SER A 116 -17.36 -16.01 -9.01
CA SER A 116 -17.98 -16.78 -10.10
C SER A 116 -17.01 -17.79 -10.71
N ASP A 117 -15.76 -17.39 -10.94
CA ASP A 117 -14.70 -18.27 -11.44
C ASP A 117 -14.45 -19.43 -10.46
N ILE A 118 -14.38 -19.15 -9.15
CA ILE A 118 -14.19 -20.17 -8.10
C ILE A 118 -15.39 -21.12 -8.02
N CYS A 119 -16.62 -20.60 -8.03
CA CYS A 119 -17.83 -21.42 -7.99
C CYS A 119 -17.93 -22.33 -9.22
N THR A 120 -17.61 -21.80 -10.40
CA THR A 120 -17.61 -22.57 -11.65
C THR A 120 -16.52 -23.65 -11.63
N TYR A 121 -15.33 -23.31 -11.15
CA TYR A 121 -14.23 -24.25 -10.94
C TYR A 121 -14.63 -25.37 -9.97
N TRP A 122 -15.22 -25.03 -8.82
CA TRP A 122 -15.70 -26.01 -7.84
C TRP A 122 -16.79 -26.92 -8.40
N ARG A 123 -17.70 -26.39 -9.22
CA ARG A 123 -18.77 -27.19 -9.84
C ARG A 123 -18.22 -28.18 -10.87
N ASN A 124 -17.21 -27.78 -11.64
CA ASN A 124 -16.60 -28.61 -12.69
C ASN A 124 -15.60 -29.64 -12.15
N LEU A 125 -15.19 -29.53 -10.88
CA LEU A 125 -14.25 -30.45 -10.27
C LEU A 125 -14.88 -31.82 -9.95
N SER A 126 -14.12 -32.88 -10.23
CA SER A 126 -14.51 -34.25 -9.88
C SER A 126 -14.51 -34.45 -8.35
N MET A 127 -15.25 -35.46 -7.86
CA MET A 127 -15.32 -35.75 -6.41
C MET A 127 -13.94 -36.06 -5.80
N LEU A 128 -13.04 -36.67 -6.56
CA LEU A 128 -11.66 -36.96 -6.15
C LEU A 128 -10.80 -35.70 -6.03
N GLU A 129 -10.99 -34.72 -6.91
CA GLU A 129 -10.25 -33.46 -6.84
C GLU A 129 -10.75 -32.56 -5.71
N LYS A 130 -12.04 -32.61 -5.39
CA LYS A 130 -12.63 -31.90 -4.24
C LYS A 130 -12.05 -32.40 -2.93
N THR A 131 -12.01 -33.73 -2.74
CA THR A 131 -11.41 -34.31 -1.52
C THR A 131 -9.93 -33.97 -1.41
N LYS A 132 -9.18 -34.02 -2.52
CA LYS A 132 -7.78 -33.59 -2.54
C LYS A 132 -7.60 -32.13 -2.11
N LEU A 133 -8.43 -31.20 -2.61
CA LEU A 133 -8.38 -29.79 -2.21
C LEU A 133 -8.71 -29.59 -0.73
N ILE A 134 -9.73 -30.28 -0.21
CA ILE A 134 -10.12 -30.19 1.20
C ILE A 134 -8.97 -30.68 2.09
N VAL A 135 -8.41 -31.85 1.79
CA VAL A 135 -7.27 -32.41 2.55
C VAL A 135 -6.06 -31.49 2.50
N MET A 136 -5.75 -30.92 1.32
CA MET A 136 -4.63 -29.99 1.17
C MET A 136 -4.87 -28.69 1.97
N THR A 137 -6.09 -28.17 1.98
CA THR A 137 -6.45 -26.96 2.73
C THR A 137 -6.36 -27.21 4.23
N ILE A 138 -6.89 -28.34 4.72
CA ILE A 138 -6.79 -28.74 6.13
C ILE A 138 -5.32 -28.93 6.53
N GLY A 139 -4.51 -29.57 5.69
CA GLY A 139 -3.08 -29.74 5.95
C GLY A 139 -2.33 -28.42 6.06
N VAL A 140 -2.63 -27.46 5.17
CA VAL A 140 -2.05 -26.11 5.22
C VAL A 140 -2.51 -25.34 6.46
N CYS A 141 -3.79 -25.39 6.81
CA CYS A 141 -4.30 -24.76 8.03
C CYS A 141 -3.68 -25.38 9.30
N TYR A 142 -3.53 -26.71 9.35
CA TYR A 142 -2.87 -27.39 10.46
C TYR A 142 -1.40 -27.00 10.58
N ALA A 143 -0.67 -26.95 9.47
CA ALA A 143 0.71 -26.48 9.45
C ALA A 143 0.81 -25.03 9.94
N MET A 144 -0.07 -24.13 9.47
CA MET A 144 -0.09 -22.75 9.94
C MET A 144 -0.33 -22.66 11.45
N ILE A 145 -1.30 -23.41 11.98
CA ILE A 145 -1.58 -23.41 13.43
C ILE A 145 -0.38 -23.96 14.21
N PHE A 146 0.20 -25.07 13.77
CA PHE A 146 1.35 -25.70 14.41
C PHE A 146 2.60 -24.83 14.43
N PHE A 147 2.89 -24.09 13.34
CA PHE A 147 4.03 -23.18 13.26
C PHE A 147 3.76 -21.81 13.89
N SER A 148 2.48 -21.45 14.11
CA SER A 148 2.10 -20.21 14.81
C SER A 148 2.06 -20.34 16.34
N LEU A 149 2.17 -21.57 16.87
CA LEU A 149 2.13 -21.90 18.29
C LEU A 149 3.55 -22.15 18.82
#